data_AF-A0A4V1XZ05-F1
#
_entry.id   AF-A0A4V1XZ05-F1
#
_cell.length_a   1.000
_cell.length_b   1.000
_cell.length_c   1.000
_cell.angle_alpha   90.00
_cell.angle_beta   90.00
_cell.angle_gamma   90.00
#
_symmetry.space_group_name_H-M   'P 1'
#
loop_
_entity.id
_entity.type
_entity.pdbx_description
1 polymer ?
#
loop_
_entity_poly.entity_id
_entity_poly.type
_entity_poly.pdbx_seq_one_letter_code
_entity_poly.pdbx_strand_id
1 'polypeptide(L)'
;MTQHTDFYTRLDTLQQRVAAAKAAVQAAAAESDEQLKQRIDRAQAHLDESAQSARQQLSQVDDSARAKWTQLRADASAKLNDVKANIERRNRQMDAKVAAKDADWAEADSAEALDFADWAVENAELAMLDAIHARAYADKLAKAAGNS
;
A
#
# COMPACT_ATOMS: atom_id res chain seq x y z
N MET A 1 -11.49 -2.64 -24.06
CA MET A 1 -10.22 -3.00 -23.41
C MET A 1 -10.49 -4.22 -22.55
N THR A 2 -9.76 -5.32 -22.75
CA THR A 2 -9.92 -6.55 -21.95
C THR A 2 -9.42 -6.31 -20.53
N GLN A 3 -10.07 -6.90 -19.51
CA GLN A 3 -9.70 -6.75 -18.09
C GLN A 3 -8.21 -6.96 -17.79
N HIS A 4 -7.51 -7.79 -18.59
CA HIS A 4 -6.07 -8.00 -18.46
C HIS A 4 -5.21 -6.76 -18.70
N THR A 5 -5.59 -5.86 -19.61
CA THR A 5 -4.80 -4.64 -19.89
C THR A 5 -4.83 -3.66 -18.70
N ASP A 6 -5.86 -3.74 -17.86
CA ASP A 6 -5.98 -2.94 -16.64
C ASP A 6 -5.04 -3.45 -15.54
N PHE A 7 -4.87 -4.78 -15.40
CA PHE A 7 -3.95 -5.35 -14.41
C PHE A 7 -2.49 -4.97 -14.64
N TYR A 8 -1.98 -5.06 -15.87
CA TYR A 8 -0.61 -4.67 -16.19
C TYR A 8 -0.37 -3.18 -15.91
N THR A 9 -1.30 -2.30 -16.32
CA THR A 9 -1.19 -0.86 -16.06
C THR A 9 -1.17 -0.54 -14.56
N ARG A 10 -1.97 -1.27 -13.76
CA ARG A 10 -2.00 -1.12 -12.29
C ARG A 10 -0.71 -1.65 -11.64
N LEU A 11 -0.14 -2.74 -12.15
CA LEU A 11 1.15 -3.26 -11.71
C LEU A 11 2.29 -2.30 -12.03
N ASP A 12 2.34 -1.72 -13.23
CA ASP A 12 3.34 -0.70 -13.60
C ASP A 12 3.25 0.51 -12.68
N THR A 13 2.02 0.95 -12.38
CA THR A 13 1.78 2.04 -11.42
C THR A 13 2.29 1.68 -10.02
N LEU A 14 2.07 0.44 -9.56
CA LEU A 14 2.56 -0.04 -8.28
C LEU A 14 4.10 -0.07 -8.25
N GLN A 15 4.72 -0.59 -9.31
CA GLN A 15 6.17 -0.60 -9.47
C GLN A 15 6.78 0.80 -9.39
N GLN A 16 6.17 1.79 -10.06
CA GLN A 16 6.60 3.19 -10.00
C GLN A 16 6.50 3.74 -8.58
N ARG A 17 5.44 3.41 -7.83
CA ARG A 17 5.26 3.84 -6.44
C ARG A 17 6.30 3.23 -5.51
N VAL A 18 6.60 1.94 -5.66
CA VAL A 18 7.66 1.27 -4.89
C VAL A 18 9.03 1.89 -5.19
N ALA A 19 9.33 2.17 -6.47
CA ALA A 19 10.56 2.86 -6.85
C ALA A 19 10.67 4.27 -6.25
N ALA A 20 9.58 5.04 -6.27
CA ALA A 20 9.53 6.37 -5.65
C ALA A 20 9.71 6.30 -4.13
N ALA A 21 9.08 5.34 -3.46
CA ALA A 21 9.24 5.11 -2.02
C ALA A 21 10.69 4.77 -1.65
N LYS A 22 11.34 3.90 -2.43
CA LYS A 22 12.77 3.57 -2.25
C LYS A 22 13.64 4.81 -2.37
N ALA A 23 13.48 5.60 -3.44
CA ALA A 23 14.23 6.84 -3.64
C ALA A 23 13.99 7.85 -2.51
N ALA A 24 12.75 7.92 -2.02
CA ALA A 24 12.37 8.79 -0.93
C ALA A 24 13.07 8.43 0.40
N VAL A 25 13.10 7.15 0.77
CA VAL A 25 13.76 6.66 1.98
C VAL A 25 15.28 6.83 1.88
N GLN A 26 15.87 6.57 0.71
CA GLN A 26 17.30 6.78 0.49
C GLN A 26 17.72 8.25 0.65
N ALA A 27 16.90 9.19 0.17
CA ALA A 27 17.14 10.61 0.35
C ALA A 27 16.95 11.04 1.82
N ALA A 28 15.94 10.50 2.51
CA ALA A 28 15.64 10.83 3.90
C ALA A 28 16.80 10.58 4.87
N ALA A 29 17.67 9.60 4.59
CA ALA A 29 18.83 9.29 5.44
C ALA A 29 19.84 10.44 5.60
N ALA A 30 19.82 11.43 4.69
CA ALA A 30 20.70 12.61 4.73
C ALA A 30 19.96 13.92 5.07
N GLU A 31 18.66 13.85 5.39
CA GLU A 31 17.79 15.00 5.62
C GLU A 31 17.80 15.44 7.10
N SER A 32 17.58 16.74 7.35
CA SER A 32 17.38 17.26 8.71
C SER A 32 16.02 16.84 9.28
N ASP A 33 15.82 16.98 10.59
CA ASP A 33 14.54 16.65 11.25
C ASP A 33 13.35 17.42 10.65
N GLU A 34 13.51 18.72 10.34
CA GLU A 34 12.48 19.52 9.68
C GLU A 34 12.16 18.99 8.26
N GLN A 35 13.17 18.57 7.51
CA GLN A 35 12.98 17.99 6.17
C GLN A 35 12.28 16.63 6.25
N LEU A 36 12.63 15.81 7.24
CA LEU A 36 11.99 14.53 7.51
C LEU A 36 10.50 14.71 7.85
N LYS A 37 10.15 15.69 8.69
CA LYS A 37 8.75 16.04 9.00
C LYS A 37 7.96 16.40 7.74
N GLN A 38 8.51 17.27 6.89
CA GLN A 38 7.86 17.63 5.62
C GLN A 38 7.71 16.44 4.67
N ARG A 39 8.68 15.52 4.66
CA ARG A 39 8.60 14.30 3.86
C ARG A 39 7.52 13.35 4.38
N ILE A 40 7.37 13.21 5.70
CA ILE A 40 6.32 12.41 6.35
C ILE A 40 4.94 12.98 6.05
N ASP A 41 4.76 14.30 6.09
CA ASP A 41 3.50 14.94 5.72
C ASP A 41 3.14 14.71 4.24
N ARG A 42 4.13 14.79 3.34
CA ARG A 42 3.92 14.44 1.91
C ARG A 42 3.58 12.96 1.72
N ALA A 43 4.26 12.06 2.43
CA ALA A 43 3.97 10.63 2.38
C ALA A 43 2.53 10.33 2.83
N GLN A 44 2.04 11.04 3.85
CA GLN A 44 0.66 10.95 4.27
C GLN A 44 -0.32 11.42 3.19
N ALA A 45 -0.08 12.58 2.57
CA ALA A 45 -0.94 13.08 1.50
C ALA A 45 -1.04 12.08 0.34
N HIS A 46 0.09 11.48 -0.06
CA HIS A 46 0.11 10.43 -1.10
C HIS A 46 -0.63 9.15 -0.68
N LEU A 47 -0.58 8.78 0.60
CA LEU A 47 -1.34 7.64 1.12
C LEU A 47 -2.85 7.92 1.05
N ASP A 48 -3.27 9.12 1.43
CA ASP A 48 -4.69 9.54 1.37
C ASP A 48 -5.21 9.60 -0.07
N GLU A 49 -4.44 10.16 -1.01
CA GLU A 49 -4.76 10.17 -2.45
C GLU A 49 -4.88 8.75 -3.03
N SER A 50 -3.96 7.86 -2.65
CA SER A 50 -3.99 6.45 -3.03
C SER A 50 -5.24 5.76 -2.49
N ALA A 51 -5.59 6.04 -1.23
CA ALA A 51 -6.76 5.48 -0.58
C ALA A 51 -8.08 5.97 -1.23
N GLN A 52 -8.11 7.21 -1.70
CA GLN A 52 -9.26 7.77 -2.44
C GLN A 52 -9.39 7.18 -3.84
N SER A 53 -8.28 7.07 -4.58
CA SER A 53 -8.25 6.53 -5.95
C SER A 53 -8.74 5.07 -6.01
N ALA A 54 -8.28 4.24 -5.07
CA ALA A 54 -8.72 2.85 -4.97
C ALA A 54 -10.22 2.74 -4.57
N ARG A 55 -10.75 3.66 -3.77
CA ARG A 55 -12.19 3.70 -3.43
C ARG A 55 -13.06 4.01 -4.66
N GLN A 56 -12.60 4.88 -5.56
CA GLN A 56 -13.30 5.19 -6.81
C GLN A 56 -13.34 3.97 -7.75
N GLN A 57 -12.23 3.23 -7.86
CA GLN A 57 -12.18 1.98 -8.63
C GLN A 57 -13.07 0.88 -8.01
N LEU A 58 -13.20 0.85 -6.68
CA LEU A 58 -14.04 -0.10 -5.95
C LEU A 58 -15.54 0.25 -5.93
N SER A 59 -15.93 1.44 -6.38
CA SER A 59 -17.35 1.83 -6.44
C SER A 59 -18.18 0.97 -7.40
N GLN A 60 -17.52 0.22 -8.29
CA GLN A 60 -18.13 -0.65 -9.30
C GLN A 60 -18.10 -2.17 -8.95
N VAL A 61 -17.71 -2.56 -7.74
CA VAL A 61 -17.55 -3.97 -7.32
C VAL A 61 -18.35 -4.31 -6.06
N ASP A 62 -18.53 -5.62 -5.84
CA ASP A 62 -19.34 -6.26 -4.80
C ASP A 62 -19.02 -5.81 -3.36
N ASP A 63 -20.00 -5.85 -2.46
CA ASP A 63 -19.94 -5.21 -1.13
C ASP A 63 -18.86 -5.81 -0.21
N SER A 64 -18.47 -7.06 -0.42
CA SER A 64 -17.41 -7.73 0.33
C SER A 64 -16.02 -7.14 0.06
N ALA A 65 -15.74 -6.69 -1.17
CA ALA A 65 -14.48 -6.03 -1.52
C ALA A 65 -14.40 -4.63 -0.88
N ARG A 66 -15.53 -3.92 -0.77
CA ARG A 66 -15.62 -2.63 -0.08
C ARG A 66 -15.35 -2.72 1.42
N ALA A 67 -15.84 -3.76 2.09
CA ALA A 67 -15.62 -3.96 3.52
C ALA A 67 -14.14 -4.19 3.86
N LYS A 68 -13.47 -5.13 3.14
CA LYS A 68 -12.03 -5.38 3.31
C LYS A 68 -11.18 -4.13 3.07
N TRP A 69 -11.53 -3.35 2.04
CA TRP A 69 -10.85 -2.11 1.74
C TRP A 69 -11.01 -1.04 2.84
N THR A 70 -12.20 -0.95 3.44
CA THR A 70 -12.48 0.02 4.50
C THR A 70 -11.65 -0.29 5.75
N GLN A 71 -11.53 -1.57 6.10
CA GLN A 71 -10.68 -2.01 7.21
C GLN A 71 -9.20 -1.68 6.95
N LEU A 72 -8.67 -2.04 5.78
CA LEU A 72 -7.28 -1.75 5.42
C LEU A 72 -6.94 -0.26 5.52
N ARG A 73 -7.88 0.61 5.13
CA ARG A 73 -7.73 2.06 5.23
C ARG A 73 -7.72 2.55 6.68
N ALA A 74 -8.59 1.99 7.53
CA ALA A 74 -8.63 2.34 8.94
C ALA A 74 -7.28 2.01 9.63
N ASP A 75 -6.74 0.83 9.35
CA ASP A 75 -5.45 0.38 9.88
C ASP A 75 -4.30 1.29 9.39
N ALA A 76 -4.30 1.67 8.11
CA ALA A 76 -3.33 2.60 7.54
C ALA A 76 -3.40 4.01 8.17
N SER A 77 -4.62 4.54 8.38
CA SER A 77 -4.81 5.82 9.05
C SER A 77 -4.38 5.79 10.53
N ALA A 78 -4.59 4.67 11.22
CA ALA A 78 -4.10 4.49 12.59
C ALA A 78 -2.56 4.52 12.63
N LYS A 79 -1.89 3.75 11.75
CA LYS A 79 -0.42 3.69 11.69
C LYS A 79 0.20 5.06 11.35
N LEU A 80 -0.45 5.88 10.51
CA LEU A 80 -0.04 7.27 10.26
C LEU A 80 -0.09 8.16 11.52
N ASN A 81 -1.18 8.06 12.28
CA ASN A 81 -1.33 8.84 13.51
C ASN A 81 -0.29 8.43 14.55
N ASP A 82 0.02 7.14 14.65
CA ASP A 82 1.06 6.63 15.54
C ASP A 82 2.45 7.14 15.16
N VAL A 83 2.78 7.20 13.86
CA VAL A 83 4.04 7.79 13.37
C VAL A 83 4.15 9.26 13.78
N LYS A 84 3.09 10.06 13.63
CA LYS A 84 3.08 11.47 14.06
C LYS A 84 3.26 11.62 15.57
N ALA A 85 2.53 10.85 16.35
CA ALA A 85 2.63 10.85 17.80
C ALA A 85 4.05 10.48 18.27
N ASN A 86 4.69 9.50 17.60
CA ASN A 86 6.06 9.10 17.88
C ASN A 86 7.09 10.20 17.56
N ILE A 87 6.93 10.92 16.45
CA ILE A 87 7.80 12.07 16.09
C ILE A 87 7.69 13.18 17.15
N GLU A 88 6.46 13.53 17.55
CA GLU A 88 6.24 14.54 18.58
C GLU A 88 6.81 14.13 19.94
N ARG A 89 6.69 12.85 20.30
CA ARG A 89 7.24 12.29 21.53
C ARG A 89 8.77 12.37 21.55
N ARG A 90 9.43 11.98 20.45
CA ARG A 90 10.90 12.08 20.30
C ARG A 90 11.41 13.50 20.50
N ASN A 91 10.69 14.51 19.99
CA ASN A 91 11.04 15.93 20.17
C ASN A 91 11.00 16.41 21.63
N ARG A 92 10.36 15.65 22.53
CA ARG A 92 10.27 15.95 23.97
C ARG A 92 11.12 15.01 24.84
N GLN A 93 11.74 14.00 24.25
CA GLN A 93 12.47 12.94 24.94
C GLN A 93 13.91 13.41 25.22
N MET A 94 14.27 13.62 26.50
CA MET A 94 15.63 14.02 26.89
C MET A 94 16.54 12.83 27.28
N ASP A 95 15.97 11.63 27.43
CA ASP A 95 16.72 10.42 27.77
C ASP A 95 17.14 9.67 26.50
N ALA A 96 18.45 9.55 26.29
CA ALA A 96 19.05 8.90 25.13
C ALA A 96 18.74 7.40 25.02
N LYS A 97 18.58 6.68 26.14
CA LYS A 97 18.24 5.25 26.13
C LYS A 97 16.80 5.02 25.70
N VAL A 98 15.89 5.90 26.13
CA VAL A 98 14.50 5.84 25.69
C VAL A 98 14.40 6.21 24.21
N ALA A 99 15.09 7.26 23.76
CA ALA A 99 15.13 7.64 22.35
C ALA A 99 15.70 6.53 21.45
N ALA A 100 16.75 5.81 21.89
CA ALA A 100 17.30 4.66 21.16
C ALA A 100 16.28 3.52 21.05
N LYS A 101 15.63 3.15 22.16
CA LYS A 101 14.57 2.13 22.14
C LYS A 101 13.41 2.53 21.23
N ASP A 102 13.03 3.81 21.22
CA ASP A 102 11.98 4.31 20.32
C ASP A 102 12.37 4.24 18.84
N ALA A 103 13.66 4.39 18.53
CA ALA A 103 14.18 4.18 17.19
C ALA A 103 14.09 2.70 16.81
N ASP A 104 14.57 1.79 17.66
CA ASP A 104 14.50 0.33 17.44
C ASP A 104 13.08 -0.15 17.15
N TRP A 105 12.09 0.36 17.90
CA TRP A 105 10.68 0.03 17.70
C TRP A 105 10.15 0.52 16.34
N ALA A 106 10.50 1.74 15.92
CA ALA A 106 10.06 2.24 14.62
C ALA A 106 10.75 1.56 13.44
N GLU A 107 12.00 1.11 13.61
CA GLU A 107 12.70 0.29 12.61
C GLU A 107 12.01 -1.07 12.47
N ALA A 108 11.64 -1.71 13.58
CA ALA A 108 10.88 -2.96 13.57
C ALA A 108 9.50 -2.79 12.91
N ASP A 109 8.76 -1.73 13.25
CA ASP A 109 7.45 -1.42 12.64
C ASP A 109 7.54 -1.19 11.12
N SER A 110 8.68 -0.66 10.66
CA SER A 110 8.98 -0.41 9.25
C SER A 110 9.32 -1.70 8.51
N ALA A 111 10.05 -2.62 9.14
CA ALA A 111 10.33 -3.95 8.59
C ALA A 111 9.04 -4.76 8.44
N GLU A 112 8.18 -4.78 9.45
CA GLU A 112 6.87 -5.45 9.38
C GLU A 112 5.99 -4.86 8.26
N ALA A 113 6.03 -3.54 8.06
CA ALA A 113 5.28 -2.90 6.98
C ALA A 113 5.79 -3.31 5.58
N LEU A 114 7.10 -3.53 5.42
CA LEU A 114 7.67 -4.06 4.19
C LEU A 114 7.28 -5.53 3.96
N ASP A 115 7.35 -6.37 4.99
CA ASP A 115 6.94 -7.78 4.92
C ASP A 115 5.46 -7.91 4.53
N PHE A 116 4.60 -7.06 5.10
CA PHE A 116 3.19 -7.00 4.72
C PHE A 116 3.00 -6.55 3.25
N ALA A 117 3.76 -5.56 2.80
CA ALA A 117 3.70 -5.10 1.42
C ALA A 117 4.12 -6.18 0.44
N ASP A 118 5.18 -6.92 0.74
CA ASP A 118 5.67 -8.06 -0.05
C ASP A 118 4.59 -9.14 -0.19
N TRP A 119 4.02 -9.59 0.94
CA TRP A 119 2.90 -10.53 0.96
C TRP A 119 1.70 -10.01 0.16
N ALA A 120 1.37 -8.72 0.26
CA ALA A 120 0.25 -8.13 -0.46
C ALA A 120 0.44 -8.14 -1.98
N VAL A 121 1.68 -7.98 -2.47
CA VAL A 121 2.00 -8.09 -3.91
C VAL A 121 1.79 -9.53 -4.38
N GLU A 122 2.31 -10.53 -3.66
CA GLU A 122 2.14 -11.94 -4.01
C GLU A 122 0.66 -12.37 -3.99
N ASN A 123 -0.09 -11.92 -2.97
CA ASN A 123 -1.53 -12.20 -2.90
C ASN A 123 -2.31 -11.53 -4.06
N ALA A 124 -1.90 -10.34 -4.50
CA ALA A 124 -2.49 -9.69 -5.67
C ALA A 124 -2.20 -10.49 -6.95
N GLU A 125 -0.99 -11.02 -7.11
CA GLU A 125 -0.62 -11.90 -8.22
C GLU A 125 -1.54 -13.13 -8.27
N LEU A 126 -1.71 -13.83 -7.16
CA LEU A 126 -2.59 -14.99 -7.06
C LEU A 126 -4.03 -14.66 -7.49
N ALA A 127 -4.58 -13.54 -7.00
CA ALA A 127 -5.93 -13.11 -7.35
C ALA A 127 -6.07 -12.74 -8.84
N MET A 128 -5.05 -12.13 -9.44
CA MET A 128 -5.03 -11.85 -10.87
C MET A 128 -5.02 -13.13 -11.69
N LEU A 129 -4.17 -14.11 -11.32
CA LEU A 129 -4.10 -15.42 -11.98
C LEU A 129 -5.44 -16.17 -11.93
N ASP A 130 -6.12 -16.17 -10.77
CA ASP A 130 -7.47 -16.73 -10.63
C ASP A 130 -8.47 -16.05 -11.58
N ALA A 131 -8.45 -14.72 -11.66
CA ALA A 131 -9.30 -13.96 -12.58
C ALA A 131 -9.01 -14.29 -14.06
N ILE A 132 -7.74 -14.46 -14.45
CA ILE A 132 -7.35 -14.91 -15.80
C ILE A 132 -7.93 -16.28 -16.09
N HIS A 133 -7.75 -17.22 -15.17
CA HIS A 133 -8.24 -18.58 -15.31
C HIS A 133 -9.78 -18.62 -15.43
N ALA A 134 -10.49 -17.90 -14.56
CA ALA A 134 -11.95 -17.82 -14.58
C ALA A 134 -12.48 -17.26 -15.92
N ARG A 135 -11.84 -16.21 -16.47
CA ARG A 135 -12.22 -15.65 -17.78
C ARG A 135 -11.98 -16.66 -18.91
N ALA A 136 -10.81 -17.30 -18.94
CA ALA A 136 -10.49 -18.30 -19.96
C ALA A 136 -11.47 -19.50 -19.91
N TYR A 137 -11.85 -19.92 -18.71
CA TYR A 137 -12.85 -20.98 -18.52
C TYR A 137 -14.23 -20.57 -19.01
N ALA A 138 -14.68 -19.35 -18.71
CA ALA A 138 -15.95 -18.82 -19.21
C ALA A 138 -15.98 -18.77 -20.75
N ASP A 139 -14.90 -18.29 -21.37
CA ASP A 139 -14.79 -18.22 -22.85
C ASP A 139 -14.80 -19.62 -23.49
N LYS A 140 -14.19 -20.62 -22.83
CA LYS A 140 -14.23 -22.01 -23.27
C LYS A 140 -15.66 -22.56 -23.27
N LEU A 141 -16.43 -22.30 -22.21
CA LEU A 141 -17.83 -22.75 -22.12
C LEU A 141 -18.73 -22.04 -23.14
N ALA A 142 -18.54 -20.73 -23.34
CA ALA A 142 -19.29 -19.97 -24.34
C ALA A 142 -19.07 -20.51 -25.77
N LYS A 143 -17.83 -20.86 -26.12
CA LYS A 143 -17.50 -21.49 -27.41
C LYS A 143 -18.15 -22.86 -27.58
N ALA A 144 -18.17 -23.68 -26.52
CA ALA A 144 -18.84 -24.98 -26.57
C ALA A 144 -20.35 -24.84 -26.79
N ALA A 145 -20.99 -23.88 -26.13
CA ALA A 145 -22.43 -23.61 -26.27
C ALA A 145 -22.80 -23.01 -27.64
N GLY A 146 -21.93 -22.20 -28.26
CA GLY A 146 -22.16 -21.61 -29.58
C GLY A 146 -21.87 -22.54 -30.77
N ASN A 147 -21.19 -23.67 -30.54
CA ASN A 147 -20.96 -24.73 -31.53
C ASN A 147 -21.99 -25.86 -31.43
N SER A 148 -23.00 -25.71 -30.55
CA SER A 148 -24.15 -26.62 -30.35
C SER A 148 -25.38 -26.06 -31.08
#